data_AF-A0A1J3JW87-F1
#
_entry.id   AF-A0A1J3JW87-F1
#
_cell.length_a   1.000
_cell.length_b   1.000
_cell.length_c   1.000
_cell.angle_alpha   90.00
_cell.angle_beta   90.00
_cell.angle_gamma   90.00
#
_symmetry.space_group_name_H-M   'P 1'
#
loop_
_entity.id
_entity.type
_entity.pdbx_description
1 polymer ?
#
loop_
_entity_poly.entity_id
_entity_poly.type
_entity_poly.pdbx_seq_one_letter_code
_entity_poly.pdbx_strand_id
1 'polypeptide(L)'
;MRSKGSWSSTWRSVRTGLREVIFPGISWVIGDGRVIKFWKDKWLIDKPLSEVTLMALPNGFEELRVCDYWRNDTGWLVEQIEPFIPVELVLKLWAMAIDNVTGARDRLSWGESSDGQFSVSSAYAFISKDNSP
;
A
#
# COMPACT_ATOMS: atom_id res chain seq x y z
N MET A 1 -22.89 29.98 -21.20
CA MET A 1 -22.53 28.59 -21.57
C MET A 1 -21.13 28.32 -21.01
N ARG A 2 -20.99 27.51 -19.95
CA ARG A 2 -19.65 27.18 -19.39
C ARG A 2 -18.94 26.26 -20.39
N SER A 3 -17.83 26.71 -20.98
CA SER A 3 -16.98 25.82 -21.79
C SER A 3 -16.46 24.71 -20.89
N LYS A 4 -16.85 23.46 -21.16
CA LYS A 4 -16.15 22.30 -20.57
C LYS A 4 -14.71 22.37 -21.09
N GLY A 5 -13.75 22.59 -20.19
CA GLY A 5 -12.34 22.55 -20.54
C GLY A 5 -12.00 21.18 -21.13
N SER A 6 -11.78 21.13 -22.45
CA SER A 6 -11.37 19.90 -23.11
C SER A 6 -9.90 19.67 -22.82
N TRP A 7 -9.60 18.78 -21.88
CA TRP A 7 -8.22 18.35 -21.63
C TRP A 7 -7.66 17.71 -22.90
N SER A 8 -6.35 17.89 -23.17
CA SER A 8 -5.70 17.27 -24.34
C SER A 8 -5.85 15.74 -24.30
N SER A 9 -5.89 15.10 -25.46
CA SER A 9 -5.92 13.63 -25.59
C SER A 9 -4.75 12.99 -24.84
N THR A 10 -3.56 13.58 -24.94
CA THR A 10 -2.36 13.17 -24.19
C THR A 10 -2.61 13.12 -22.68
N TRP A 11 -3.23 14.16 -22.10
CA TRP A 11 -3.47 14.20 -20.66
C TRP A 11 -4.53 13.20 -20.20
N ARG A 12 -5.51 12.89 -21.07
CA ARG A 12 -6.44 11.78 -20.82
C ARG A 12 -5.71 10.45 -20.79
N SER A 13 -4.82 10.19 -21.75
CA SER A 13 -4.01 8.96 -21.79
C SER A 13 -3.10 8.82 -20.56
N VAL A 14 -2.43 9.91 -20.13
CA VAL A 14 -1.63 9.91 -18.90
C VAL A 14 -2.48 9.59 -17.68
N ARG A 15 -3.65 10.23 -17.55
CA ARG A 15 -4.59 9.95 -16.45
C ARG A 15 -5.04 8.49 -16.45
N THR A 16 -5.34 7.92 -17.61
CA THR A 16 -5.69 6.50 -17.73
C THR A 16 -4.52 5.62 -17.30
N GLY A 17 -3.30 5.87 -17.79
CA GLY A 17 -2.12 5.11 -17.37
C GLY A 17 -1.86 5.18 -15.86
N LEU A 18 -2.03 6.37 -15.27
CA LEU A 18 -1.91 6.53 -13.82
C LEU A 18 -2.96 5.70 -13.07
N ARG A 19 -4.22 5.75 -13.51
CA ARG A 19 -5.33 5.08 -12.84
C ARG A 19 -5.29 3.56 -12.98
N GLU A 20 -5.03 3.07 -14.18
CA GLU A 20 -5.16 1.65 -14.52
C GLU A 20 -3.87 0.86 -14.28
N VAL A 21 -2.70 1.53 -14.30
CA VAL A 21 -1.40 0.85 -14.22
C VAL A 21 -0.63 1.28 -12.99
N ILE A 22 -0.43 2.58 -12.82
CA ILE A 22 0.50 3.09 -11.80
C ILE A 22 -0.08 2.90 -10.38
N PHE A 23 -1.28 3.39 -10.08
CA PHE A 23 -1.85 3.25 -8.74
C PHE A 23 -2.09 1.77 -8.33
N PRO A 24 -2.58 0.89 -9.22
CA PRO A 24 -2.75 -0.53 -8.89
C PRO A 24 -1.43 -1.27 -8.68
N GLY A 25 -0.34 -0.88 -9.34
CA GLY A 25 0.97 -1.53 -9.17
C GLY A 25 1.88 -0.92 -8.08
N ILE A 26 1.51 0.22 -7.49
CA ILE A 26 2.29 0.84 -6.40
C ILE A 26 2.01 0.16 -5.06
N SER A 27 3.07 -0.03 -4.26
CA SER A 27 3.01 -0.43 -2.85
C SER A 27 3.95 0.43 -2.01
N TRP A 28 3.65 0.58 -0.73
CA TRP A 28 4.47 1.28 0.23
C TRP A 28 5.56 0.38 0.82
N VAL A 29 6.72 0.98 1.04
CA VAL A 29 7.81 0.42 1.85
C VAL A 29 7.91 1.26 3.11
N ILE A 30 7.82 0.58 4.26
CA ILE A 30 7.88 1.20 5.58
C ILE A 30 9.28 1.79 5.81
N GLY A 31 9.30 3.04 6.27
CA GLY A 31 10.42 3.67 6.95
C GLY A 31 10.03 3.96 8.39
N ASP A 32 9.53 5.18 8.64
CA ASP A 32 9.11 5.66 9.96
C ASP A 32 7.63 5.39 10.27
N GLY A 33 6.85 4.90 9.29
CA GLY A 33 5.44 4.56 9.43
C GLY A 33 4.50 5.75 9.59
N ARG A 34 4.98 6.99 9.40
CA ARG A 34 4.22 8.23 9.67
C ARG A 34 3.30 8.67 8.53
N VAL A 35 3.40 8.04 7.36
CA VAL A 35 2.58 8.38 6.19
C VAL A 35 1.59 7.25 5.88
N ILE A 36 2.04 6.00 5.99
CA ILE A 36 1.29 4.82 5.56
C ILE A 36 0.09 4.60 6.47
N LYS A 37 -1.12 4.59 5.90
CA LYS A 37 -2.35 4.17 6.59
C LYS A 37 -2.36 2.66 6.73
N PHE A 38 -2.32 2.17 7.97
CA PHE A 38 -2.12 0.75 8.27
C PHE A 38 -3.15 -0.14 7.56
N TRP A 39 -4.42 0.28 7.53
CA TRP A 39 -5.50 -0.52 6.97
C TRP A 39 -5.77 -0.28 5.48
N LYS A 40 -5.55 0.96 5.00
CA LYS A 40 -6.00 1.40 3.66
C LYS A 40 -4.93 1.35 2.58
N ASP A 41 -3.66 1.36 2.96
CA ASP A 41 -2.56 1.34 2.00
C ASP A 41 -2.05 -0.08 1.73
N LYS A 42 -1.52 -0.32 0.52
CA LYS A 42 -0.81 -1.55 0.17
C LYS A 42 0.61 -1.48 0.70
N TRP A 43 0.96 -2.26 1.71
CA TRP A 43 2.31 -2.24 2.30
C TRP A 43 2.76 -3.61 2.83
N LEU A 44 1.86 -4.40 3.42
CA LEU A 44 2.18 -5.73 3.94
C LEU A 44 1.95 -6.84 2.89
N ILE A 45 0.93 -6.66 2.06
CA ILE A 45 0.51 -7.58 1.00
C ILE A 45 0.13 -6.78 -0.26
N ASP A 46 -0.25 -7.49 -1.32
CA ASP A 46 -0.65 -6.95 -2.64
C ASP A 46 -2.00 -6.18 -2.63
N LYS A 47 -2.62 -6.03 -1.47
CA LYS A 47 -3.88 -5.31 -1.23
C LYS A 47 -3.91 -4.64 0.15
N PRO A 48 -4.79 -3.65 0.36
CA PRO A 48 -5.03 -3.07 1.68
C PRO A 48 -5.47 -4.14 2.70
N LEU A 49 -5.02 -4.02 3.96
CA LEU A 49 -5.42 -4.95 5.01
C LEU A 49 -6.93 -4.90 5.28
N SER A 50 -7.58 -3.75 5.07
CA SER A 50 -9.03 -3.59 5.16
C SER A 50 -9.83 -4.51 4.23
N GLU A 51 -9.22 -5.05 3.17
CA GLU A 51 -9.89 -5.97 2.24
C GLU A 51 -9.83 -7.43 2.70
N VAL A 52 -9.01 -7.74 3.71
CA VAL A 52 -8.80 -9.09 4.24
C VAL A 52 -9.13 -9.20 5.72
N THR A 53 -9.83 -8.20 6.27
CA THR A 53 -10.20 -8.20 7.68
C THR A 53 -11.21 -9.30 7.99
N LEU A 54 -11.00 -10.00 9.10
CA LEU A 54 -11.89 -11.05 9.60
C LEU A 54 -13.20 -10.50 10.18
N MET A 55 -13.23 -9.23 10.56
CA MET A 55 -14.39 -8.54 11.12
C MET A 55 -14.38 -7.04 10.79
N ALA A 56 -15.49 -6.36 11.05
CA ALA A 56 -15.60 -4.93 10.81
C ALA A 56 -14.61 -4.14 11.68
N LEU A 57 -13.88 -3.22 11.04
CA LEU A 57 -12.99 -2.30 11.75
C LEU A 57 -13.80 -1.26 12.54
N PRO A 58 -13.40 -0.94 13.79
CA PRO A 58 -14.01 0.15 14.53
C PRO A 58 -13.82 1.51 13.84
N ASN A 59 -14.74 2.44 14.13
CA ASN A 59 -14.66 3.80 13.59
C ASN A 59 -13.31 4.45 13.93
N GLY A 60 -12.68 5.07 12.93
CA GLY A 60 -11.40 5.76 13.07
C GLY A 60 -10.17 4.90 12.81
N PHE A 61 -10.29 3.56 12.79
CA PHE A 61 -9.15 2.68 12.48
C PHE A 61 -8.57 2.97 11.10
N GLU A 62 -9.42 3.31 10.15
CA GLU A 62 -9.03 3.68 8.79
C GLU A 62 -8.02 4.83 8.68
N GLU A 63 -7.90 5.68 9.70
CA GLU A 63 -6.97 6.81 9.74
C GLU A 63 -5.70 6.50 10.55
N LEU A 64 -5.65 5.35 11.21
CA LEU A 64 -4.47 4.89 11.93
C LEU A 64 -3.35 4.56 10.95
N ARG A 65 -2.15 4.97 11.35
CA ARG A 65 -0.92 4.79 10.59
C ARG A 65 -0.12 3.63 11.13
N VAL A 66 0.86 3.21 10.34
CA VAL A 66 1.80 2.16 10.72
C VAL A 66 2.51 2.48 12.03
N CYS A 67 2.93 3.73 12.25
CA CYS A 67 3.56 4.14 13.51
C CYS A 67 2.64 4.07 14.74
N ASP A 68 1.31 4.10 14.57
CA ASP A 68 0.37 4.07 15.70
C ASP A 68 0.26 2.66 16.32
N TYR A 69 0.67 1.64 15.56
CA TYR A 69 0.71 0.24 15.98
C TYR A 69 2.10 -0.22 16.42
N TRP A 70 3.05 0.70 16.61
CA TRP A 70 4.43 0.37 16.95
C TRP A 70 4.91 1.14 18.17
N ARG A 71 5.66 0.47 19.04
CA ARG A 71 6.42 1.08 20.12
C ARG A 71 7.88 0.72 20.03
N ASN A 72 8.75 1.69 20.31
CA ASN A 72 10.19 1.55 20.11
C ASN A 72 10.83 0.49 21.03
N ASP A 73 10.21 0.21 22.17
CA ASP A 73 10.67 -0.73 23.19
C ASP A 73 10.11 -2.14 23.00
N THR A 74 8.86 -2.27 22.55
CA THR A 74 8.16 -3.56 22.45
C THR A 74 7.88 -4.04 21.03
N GLY A 75 8.04 -3.17 20.02
CA GLY A 75 7.68 -3.46 18.63
C GLY A 75 6.18 -3.30 18.37
N TRP A 76 5.63 -4.19 17.55
CA TRP A 76 4.22 -4.15 17.16
C TRP A 76 3.27 -4.35 18.35
N LEU A 77 2.21 -3.56 18.41
CA LEU A 77 1.08 -3.72 19.32
C LEU A 77 0.12 -4.79 18.77
N VAL A 78 0.61 -6.03 18.66
CA VAL A 78 -0.07 -7.16 18.00
C VAL A 78 -1.47 -7.42 18.57
N GLU A 79 -1.63 -7.24 19.87
CA GLU A 79 -2.91 -7.32 20.61
C GLU A 79 -4.03 -6.49 19.95
N GLN A 80 -3.68 -5.36 19.32
CA GLN A 80 -4.63 -4.44 18.69
C GLN A 80 -4.91 -4.77 17.21
N ILE A 81 -4.18 -5.73 16.63
CA ILE A 81 -4.16 -6.04 15.21
C ILE A 81 -4.67 -7.46 14.96
N GLU A 82 -4.17 -8.43 15.73
CA GLU A 82 -4.44 -9.87 15.59
C GLU A 82 -5.94 -10.22 15.49
N PRO A 83 -6.87 -9.60 16.24
CA PRO A 83 -8.30 -9.92 16.14
C PRO A 83 -8.90 -9.64 14.75
N PHE A 84 -8.25 -8.80 13.94
CA PHE A 84 -8.80 -8.31 12.68
C PHE A 84 -8.19 -8.97 11.45
N ILE A 85 -7.06 -9.68 11.54
CA ILE A 85 -6.36 -10.24 10.38
C ILE A 85 -6.05 -11.74 10.55
N PRO A 86 -5.90 -12.49 9.45
CA PRO A 86 -5.44 -13.87 9.50
C PRO A 86 -4.08 -14.03 10.18
N VAL A 87 -3.87 -15.17 10.85
CA VAL A 87 -2.63 -15.47 11.59
C VAL A 87 -1.39 -15.42 10.70
N GLU A 88 -1.51 -15.75 9.42
CA GLU A 88 -0.42 -15.70 8.45
C GLU A 88 0.07 -14.27 8.22
N LEU A 89 -0.83 -13.28 8.32
CA LEU A 89 -0.48 -11.87 8.20
C LEU A 89 0.15 -11.34 9.49
N VAL A 90 -0.27 -11.85 10.65
CA VAL A 90 0.40 -11.59 11.93
C VAL A 90 1.86 -12.03 11.83
N LEU A 91 2.14 -13.24 11.35
CA LEU A 91 3.52 -13.72 11.16
C LEU A 91 4.35 -12.82 10.23
N LYS A 92 3.75 -12.27 9.18
CA LYS A 92 4.43 -11.28 8.32
C LYS A 92 4.75 -9.99 9.07
N LEU A 93 3.85 -9.49 9.92
CA LEU A 93 4.12 -8.33 10.77
C LEU A 93 5.31 -8.58 11.70
N TRP A 94 5.36 -9.75 12.36
CA TRP A 94 6.47 -10.13 13.23
C TRP A 94 7.83 -10.14 12.51
N ALA A 95 7.85 -10.44 11.23
CA ALA A 95 9.06 -10.42 10.41
C ALA A 95 9.51 -9.00 9.99
N MET A 96 8.73 -7.97 10.28
CA MET A 96 9.00 -6.58 9.91
C MET A 96 9.34 -5.73 11.12
N ALA A 97 10.28 -4.79 10.94
CA ALA A 97 10.60 -3.75 11.90
C ALA A 97 10.40 -2.37 11.27
N ILE A 98 9.95 -1.41 12.08
CA ILE A 98 9.89 0.00 11.68
C ILE A 98 11.24 0.66 11.99
N ASP A 99 11.74 1.43 11.05
CA ASP A 99 12.97 2.19 11.22
C ASP A 99 12.67 3.58 11.80
N ASN A 100 12.78 3.66 13.12
CA ASN A 100 12.67 4.91 13.87
C ASN A 100 14.04 5.47 14.30
N VAL A 101 15.14 4.81 13.95
CA VAL A 101 16.50 5.16 14.44
C VAL A 101 17.31 5.86 13.36
N THR A 102 17.28 5.37 12.12
CA THR A 102 18.12 5.91 11.05
C THR A 102 17.53 7.15 10.39
N GLY A 103 16.23 7.39 10.59
CA GLY A 103 15.48 8.46 9.92
C GLY A 103 14.99 8.09 8.52
N ALA A 104 14.96 6.79 8.18
CA ALA A 104 14.33 6.31 6.96
C ALA A 104 12.85 6.74 6.89
N ARG A 105 12.43 7.26 5.74
CA ARG A 105 11.05 7.73 5.52
C ARG A 105 10.26 6.70 4.72
N ASP A 106 8.96 6.65 4.98
CA ASP A 106 8.02 5.91 4.14
C ASP A 106 8.19 6.31 2.67
N ARG A 107 8.20 5.31 1.78
CA ARG A 107 8.40 5.52 0.34
C ARG A 107 7.51 4.62 -0.50
N LEU A 108 7.20 5.09 -1.69
CA LEU A 108 6.53 4.29 -2.70
C LEU A 108 7.53 3.36 -3.40
N SER A 109 7.03 2.20 -3.79
CA SER A 109 7.71 1.18 -4.60
C SER A 109 6.77 0.63 -5.65
N TRP A 110 7.34 0.02 -6.67
CA TRP A 110 6.62 -0.76 -7.66
C TRP A 110 6.46 -2.20 -7.16
N GLY A 111 5.26 -2.56 -6.71
CA GLY A 111 4.96 -3.88 -6.13
C GLY A 111 5.08 -5.04 -7.12
N GLU A 112 5.09 -4.74 -8.42
CA GLU A 112 5.24 -5.73 -9.49
C GLU A 112 6.70 -5.95 -9.92
N SER A 113 7.66 -5.54 -9.09
CA SER A 113 9.09 -5.89 -9.23
C SER A 113 9.68 -6.28 -7.88
N SER A 114 10.59 -7.26 -7.87
CA SER A 114 11.26 -7.72 -6.65
C SER A 114 12.22 -6.68 -6.06
N ASP A 115 12.75 -5.77 -6.88
CA ASP A 115 13.61 -4.67 -6.43
C ASP A 115 12.82 -3.39 -6.11
N GLY A 116 11.49 -3.43 -6.26
CA GLY A 116 10.61 -2.29 -6.03
C GLY A 116 10.74 -1.16 -7.06
N GLN A 117 11.50 -1.33 -8.14
CA GLN A 117 11.68 -0.31 -9.17
C GLN A 117 10.63 -0.43 -10.28
N PHE A 118 10.16 0.73 -10.72
CA PHE A 118 9.28 0.80 -11.88
C PHE A 118 10.08 0.58 -13.17
N SER A 119 9.56 -0.26 -14.05
CA SER A 119 10.03 -0.34 -15.43
C SER A 119 8.83 -0.47 -16.37
N VAL A 120 8.99 0.00 -17.60
CA VAL A 120 7.96 -0.20 -18.63
C VAL A 120 7.67 -1.69 -18.81
N SER A 121 8.70 -2.54 -18.81
CA SER A 121 8.55 -4.00 -18.91
C SER A 121 7.71 -4.61 -17.78
N SER A 122 7.97 -4.26 -16.52
CA SER A 122 7.21 -4.79 -15.39
C SER A 122 5.79 -4.25 -15.36
N ALA A 123 5.58 -3.00 -15.79
CA ALA A 123 4.25 -2.41 -15.96
C ALA A 123 3.42 -3.11 -17.03
N TYR A 124 4.02 -3.38 -18.20
CA TYR A 124 3.35 -4.15 -19.25
C TYR A 124 3.08 -5.59 -18.83
N ALA A 125 4.04 -6.24 -18.16
CA ALA A 125 3.85 -7.58 -17.61
C ALA A 125 2.64 -7.61 -16.66
N PHE A 126 2.55 -6.66 -15.72
CA PHE A 126 1.45 -6.54 -14.78
C PHE A 126 0.08 -6.48 -15.45
N ILE A 127 -0.12 -5.56 -16.39
CA ILE A 127 -1.43 -5.41 -17.08
C ILE A 127 -1.72 -6.55 -18.05
N SER A 128 -0.70 -7.30 -18.47
CA SER A 128 -0.88 -8.46 -19.36
C SER A 128 -1.29 -9.74 -18.64
N LYS A 129 -1.06 -9.84 -17.31
CA LYS A 129 -1.40 -11.03 -16.50
C LYS A 129 -2.90 -11.34 -16.50
N ASP A 130 -3.75 -10.34 -16.74
CA ASP A 130 -5.22 -10.45 -16.77
C ASP A 130 -5.77 -11.01 -18.11
N ASN A 131 -4.90 -11.43 -19.04
CA ASN A 131 -5.28 -12.03 -20.33
C ASN A 131 -5.10 -13.56 -20.37
N SER A 132 -5.35 -14.25 -19.26
CA SER A 132 -5.57 -15.70 -19.31
C SER A 132 -7.05 -15.95 -19.65
N PRO A 133 -7.39 -16.55 -20.80
CA PRO A 133 -8.78 -16.88 -21.13
C PRO A 133 -9.39 -17.92 -20.19
#